data_AF-W2I3F9-F1
#
_entry.id   AF-W2I3F9-F1
#
_cell.length_a   1.000
_cell.length_b   1.000
_cell.length_c   1.000
_cell.angle_alpha   90.00
_cell.angle_beta   90.00
_cell.angle_gamma   90.00
#
_symmetry.space_group_name_H-M   'P 1'
#
loop_
_entity.id
_entity.type
_entity.pdbx_description
1 polymer ?
#
loop_
_entity_poly.entity_id
_entity_poly.type
_entity_poly.pdbx_seq_one_letter_code
_entity_poly.pdbx_strand_id
1 'polypeptide(L)' 'MHAKSFGENNYRLYTDDLPVFVTADSVLHAWHRSFDAFLSDLETEFLARKLELVLRA' A
#
# COMPACT_ATOMS: atom_id res chain seq x y z
N MET A 1 -1.37 4.70 -18.34
CA MET A 1 -2.38 4.41 -17.30
C MET A 1 -1.62 3.93 -16.06
N HIS A 2 -1.65 4.70 -14.97
CA HIS A 2 -1.05 4.29 -13.69
C HIS A 2 -1.86 3.12 -13.12
N ALA A 3 -1.16 2.07 -12.65
CA ALA A 3 -1.82 0.94 -12.00
C ALA A 3 -2.55 1.41 -10.74
N LYS A 4 -3.79 0.94 -10.52
CA LYS A 4 -4.62 1.33 -9.37
C LYS A 4 -4.16 0.69 -8.07
N SER A 5 -3.37 -0.38 -8.16
CA SER A 5 -2.78 -1.06 -7.02
C SER A 5 -1.47 -1.75 -7.39
N PHE A 6 -0.65 -2.05 -6.37
CA PHE A 6 0.54 -2.89 -6.55
C PHE A 6 0.20 -4.29 -7.08
N GLY A 7 -0.99 -4.83 -6.78
CA GLY A 7 -1.45 -6.11 -7.31
C GLY A 7 -1.68 -6.07 -8.82
N GLU A 8 -2.32 -5.00 -9.33
CA GLU A 8 -2.50 -4.79 -10.78
C GLU A 8 -1.15 -4.63 -11.49
N ASN A 9 -0.19 -3.97 -10.85
CA ASN A 9 1.14 -3.79 -11.42
C ASN A 9 1.92 -5.12 -11.52
N ASN A 10 1.88 -5.95 -10.47
CA ASN A 10 2.48 -7.29 -10.49
C ASN A 10 1.82 -8.20 -11.54
N TYR A 11 0.50 -8.12 -11.69
CA TYR A 11 -0.23 -8.88 -12.69
C TYR A 11 0.15 -8.49 -14.12
N ARG A 12 0.31 -7.18 -14.39
CA ARG A 12 0.75 -6.68 -15.70
C ARG A 12 2.18 -7.10 -16.00
N LEU A 13 3.11 -6.92 -15.07
CA LEU A 13 4.49 -7.44 -15.20
C LEU A 13 4.52 -8.93 -15.52
N TYR A 14 3.74 -9.73 -14.78
CA TYR A 14 3.66 -11.17 -15.00
C TYR A 14 3.06 -11.55 -16.36
N THR A 15 2.14 -10.75 -16.91
CA THR A 15 1.43 -11.07 -18.15
C THR A 15 2.15 -10.53 -19.39
N ASP A 16 2.70 -9.33 -19.29
CA ASP A 16 3.22 -8.55 -20.41
C ASP A 16 4.72 -8.82 -20.67
N ASP A 17 5.49 -9.21 -19.64
CA ASP A 17 6.98 -9.24 -19.70
C ASP A 17 7.60 -10.65 -19.54
N LEU A 18 6.84 -11.73 -19.83
CA LEU A 18 7.34 -13.11 -19.64
C LEU A 18 8.61 -13.42 -20.45
N PRO A 19 9.58 -14.18 -19.88
CA PRO A 19 9.50 -14.91 -18.61
C PRO A 19 10.09 -14.12 -17.43
N VAL A 20 9.24 -13.50 -16.61
CA VAL A 20 9.62 -12.92 -15.30
C VAL A 20 9.17 -13.83 -14.16
N PHE A 21 10.07 -14.06 -13.21
CA PHE A 21 9.77 -14.82 -11.99
C PHE A 21 9.30 -13.85 -10.88
N VAL A 22 8.01 -13.91 -10.55
CA VAL A 22 7.42 -13.18 -9.42
C VAL A 22 7.43 -14.08 -8.18
N THR A 23 8.17 -13.69 -7.15
CA THR A 23 8.32 -14.47 -5.91
C THR A 23 7.16 -14.22 -4.94
N ALA A 24 6.86 -15.21 -4.10
CA ALA A 24 5.89 -15.03 -3.00
C ALA A 24 6.30 -13.87 -2.06
N ASP A 25 7.60 -13.70 -1.83
CA ASP A 25 8.15 -12.59 -1.03
C ASP A 25 7.85 -11.22 -1.64
N SER A 26 7.98 -11.07 -2.96
CA SER A 26 7.65 -9.81 -3.65
C SER A 26 6.18 -9.43 -3.53
N VAL A 27 5.27 -10.42 -3.58
CA VAL A 27 3.83 -10.22 -3.38
C VAL A 27 3.53 -9.85 -1.92
N LEU A 28 4.15 -10.53 -0.96
CA LEU A 28 3.98 -10.24 0.46
C LEU A 28 4.50 -8.84 0.82
N HIS A 29 5.64 -8.44 0.26
CA HIS A 29 6.20 -7.11 0.43
C HIS A 29 5.26 -6.03 -0.14
N ALA A 30 4.74 -6.24 -1.36
CA ALA A 30 3.78 -5.34 -1.97
C ALA A 30 2.50 -5.18 -1.12
N TRP A 31 2.01 -6.29 -0.55
CA TRP A 31 0.89 -6.27 0.39
C TRP A 31 1.21 -5.48 1.65
N HIS A 32 2.35 -5.76 2.29
CA HIS A 32 2.79 -5.06 3.50
C HIS A 32 2.89 -3.56 3.26
N ARG A 33 3.48 -3.16 2.13
CA ARG A 33 3.63 -1.75 1.76
C ARG A 33 2.27 -1.06 1.59
N SER A 34 1.26 -1.75 1.07
CA SER A 34 -0.10 -1.20 0.96
C SER A 34 -0.76 -0.99 2.32
N PHE A 35 -0.52 -1.91 3.27
CA PHE A 35 -0.99 -1.77 4.65
C PHE A 35 -0.30 -0.62 5.38
N ASP A 36 1.02 -0.46 5.21
CA ASP A 36 1.76 0.65 5.81
C ASP A 36 1.23 2.02 5.33
N ALA A 37 0.91 2.13 4.04
CA ALA A 37 0.32 3.35 3.49
C ALA A 37 -1.03 3.65 4.12
N PHE A 38 -1.92 2.64 4.20
CA PHE A 38 -3.22 2.78 4.85
C PHE A 38 -3.11 3.19 6.33
N LEU A 39 -2.16 2.62 7.07
CA LEU A 39 -1.93 2.97 8.47
C LEU A 39 -1.42 4.41 8.63
N SER A 40 -0.51 4.84 7.75
CA SER A 40 -0.01 6.22 7.74
C SER A 40 -1.14 7.23 7.49
N ASP A 41 -2.04 6.93 6.56
CA ASP A 41 -3.19 7.77 6.24
C ASP A 41 -4.17 7.82 7.42
N LEU A 42 -4.48 6.66 8.03
CA LEU A 42 -5.33 6.58 9.21
C LEU A 42 -4.76 7.41 10.38
N GLU A 43 -3.45 7.30 10.62
CA GLU A 43 -2.77 8.05 11.68
C GLU A 43 -2.87 9.56 11.43
N THR A 44 -2.49 10.00 10.24
CA THR A 44 -2.35 11.42 9.91
C THR A 44 -3.71 12.10 9.76
N GLU A 45 -4.68 11.44 9.12
CA GLU A 45 -5.97 12.05 8.81
C GLU A 45 -6.95 11.98 9.98
N PHE A 46 -6.89 10.92 10.79
CA PHE A 46 -7.87 10.67 11.84
C PHE A 46 -7.28 10.73 13.24
N LEU A 47 -6.28 9.89 13.55
CA LEU A 47 -5.83 9.70 14.94
C LEU A 47 -5.12 10.94 15.48
N ALA A 48 -4.16 11.49 14.74
CA ALA A 48 -3.44 12.70 15.13
C ALA A 48 -4.39 13.89 15.33
N ARG A 49 -5.32 14.12 14.39
CA ARG A 49 -6.33 15.18 14.48
C ARG A 49 -7.24 15.03 15.69
N LYS A 50 -7.72 13.81 15.96
CA LYS A 50 -8.56 13.56 17.14
C LYS A 50 -7.78 13.75 18.44
N LEU A 51 -6.52 13.34 18.47
CA LEU A 51 -5.66 13.54 19.63
C LEU A 51 -5.46 15.03 19.91
N GLU A 52 -5.22 15.85 18.89
CA GLU A 52 -5.13 17.30 19.06
C GLU A 52 -6.40 17.92 19.64
N LEU A 53 -7.58 17.47 19.22
CA LEU A 53 -8.85 17.95 19.76
C LEU A 53 -9.00 17.61 21.24
N VAL A 54 -8.61 16.40 21.65
CA VAL A 54 -8.66 15.97 23.06
C VAL A 54 -7.67 16.77 23.90
N LEU A 55 -6.46 17.01 23.40
CA LEU A 55 -5.41 17.75 24.12
C LEU A 55 -5.70 19.26 24.25
N ARG A 56 -6.58 19.82 23.41
CA ARG A 56 -7.02 21.22 23.47
C ARG A 56 -8.29 21.45 24.31
N ALA A 57 -8.93 20.37 24.78
CA ALA A 57 -10.08 20.40 25.67
C ALA A 57 -9.63 20.43 27.14
#